data_AF-A0A3M0IA62-F1
#
_entry.id   AF-A0A3M0IA62-F1
#
_cell.length_a   1.000
_cell.length_b   1.000
_cell.length_c   1.000
_cell.angle_alpha   90.00
_cell.angle_beta   90.00
_cell.angle_gamma   90.00
#
_symmetry.space_group_name_H-M   'P 1'
#
loop_
_entity.id
_entity.type
_entity.pdbx_description
1 polymer ?
#
loop_
_entity_poly.entity_id
_entity_poly.type
_entity_poly.pdbx_seq_one_letter_code
_entity_poly.pdbx_strand_id
1 'polypeptide(L)'
;MSAKPFDFELAEKKLTDGFIDELLKHAEQFRAVRDVIREGSDSLDRRLARAGLVRREWRETEESLPSLITEARDNGHSVDGIAYTLGVTESYVYRILRKSRSAKDQ
;
A
#
# COMPACT_ATOMS: atom_id res chain seq x y z
N MET A 1 -27.61 64.47 23.29
CA MET A 1 -27.79 63.10 22.75
C MET A 1 -26.98 62.16 23.62
N SER A 2 -27.63 61.34 24.45
CA SER A 2 -26.93 60.40 25.34
C SER A 2 -26.49 59.18 24.54
N ALA A 3 -25.18 58.91 24.51
CA ALA A 3 -24.65 57.69 23.91
C ALA A 3 -25.17 56.48 24.70
N LYS A 4 -25.71 55.47 24.01
CA LYS A 4 -26.09 54.20 24.66
C LYS A 4 -24.81 53.49 25.11
N PRO A 5 -24.78 52.90 26.31
CA PRO A 5 -23.62 52.15 26.77
C PRO A 5 -23.36 50.96 25.85
N PHE A 6 -22.07 50.69 25.60
CA PHE A 6 -21.63 49.57 24.79
C PHE A 6 -21.90 48.27 25.55
N ASP A 7 -22.66 47.36 24.93
CA ASP A 7 -23.04 46.08 25.51
C ASP A 7 -21.97 45.04 25.19
N PHE A 8 -21.04 44.88 26.15
CA PHE A 8 -19.92 43.96 26.04
C PHE A 8 -20.37 42.50 25.98
N GLU A 9 -21.46 42.11 26.64
CA GLU A 9 -21.96 40.74 26.63
C GLU A 9 -22.50 40.36 25.24
N LEU A 10 -23.20 41.28 24.57
CA LEU A 10 -23.69 41.07 23.21
C LEU A 10 -22.55 41.00 22.19
N ALA A 11 -21.47 41.76 22.41
CA ALA A 11 -20.29 41.75 21.54
C ALA A 11 -19.49 40.44 21.69
N GLU A 12 -19.29 39.99 22.93
CA GLU A 12 -18.58 38.74 23.25
C GLU A 12 -19.32 37.51 22.68
N LYS A 13 -20.64 37.45 22.85
CA LYS A 13 -21.47 36.36 22.32
C LYS A 13 -21.42 36.26 20.79
N LYS A 14 -21.45 37.40 20.08
CA LYS A 14 -21.33 37.41 18.61
C LYS A 14 -19.95 36.99 18.13
N LEU A 15 -18.91 37.28 18.91
CA LEU A 15 -17.54 36.86 18.63
C LEU A 15 -17.37 35.35 18.81
N THR A 16 -17.97 34.79 19.87
CA THR A 16 -17.97 33.33 20.10
C THR A 16 -18.81 32.58 19.08
N ASP A 17 -20.00 33.09 18.74
CA ASP A 17 -20.87 32.44 17.76
C ASP A 17 -20.23 32.47 16.36
N GLY A 18 -19.64 33.60 15.95
CA GLY A 18 -18.92 33.72 14.68
C GLY A 18 -17.68 32.82 14.59
N PHE A 19 -16.95 32.65 15.70
CA PHE A 19 -15.81 31.75 15.77
C PHE A 19 -16.22 30.27 15.70
N ILE A 20 -17.34 29.90 16.34
CA ILE A 20 -17.89 28.54 16.28
C ILE A 20 -18.34 28.20 14.85
N ASP A 21 -19.02 29.11 14.17
CA ASP A 21 -19.44 28.92 12.78
C ASP A 21 -18.24 28.74 11.83
N GLU A 22 -17.18 29.52 12.04
CA GLU A 22 -15.95 29.40 11.26
C GLU A 22 -15.23 28.06 11.52
N LEU A 23 -15.16 27.60 12.78
CA LEU A 23 -14.61 26.31 13.14
C LEU A 23 -15.41 25.14 12.53
N LEU A 24 -16.74 25.23 12.54
CA LEU A 24 -17.61 24.22 11.95
C LEU A 24 -17.41 24.13 10.43
N LYS A 25 -17.33 25.28 9.76
CA LYS A 25 -17.06 25.36 8.32
C LYS A 25 -15.71 24.74 7.95
N HIS A 26 -14.66 25.01 8.74
CA HIS A 26 -13.36 24.38 8.53
C HIS A 26 -13.41 22.87 8.78
N ALA A 27 -14.10 22.42 9.83
CA ALA A 27 -14.26 21.00 10.12
C ALA A 27 -14.97 20.23 8.99
N GLU A 28 -15.98 20.84 8.35
CA GLU A 28 -16.66 20.29 7.19
C GLU A 28 -15.74 20.19 5.96
N GLN A 29 -14.95 21.23 5.70
CA GLN A 29 -13.95 21.23 4.62
C GLN A 29 -12.91 20.12 4.81
N PHE A 30 -12.42 19.93 6.05
CA PHE A 30 -11.49 18.84 6.35
C PHE A 30 -12.12 17.45 6.17
N ARG A 31 -13.40 17.27 6.50
CA ARG A 31 -14.11 16.01 6.25
C ARG A 31 -14.24 15.74 4.74
N ALA A 32 -14.65 16.74 3.96
CA ALA A 32 -14.77 16.60 2.52
C ALA A 32 -13.43 16.24 1.86
N VAL A 33 -12.33 16.88 2.26
CA VAL A 33 -10.99 16.54 1.77
C VAL A 33 -10.58 15.12 2.17
N ARG A 34 -10.86 14.71 3.41
CA ARG A 34 -10.57 13.36 3.90
C ARG A 34 -11.35 12.29 3.12
N ASP A 35 -12.62 12.52 2.82
CA ASP A 35 -13.46 11.57 2.11
C ASP A 35 -13.03 11.44 0.63
N VAL A 36 -12.68 12.55 -0.02
CA VAL A 36 -12.07 12.53 -1.37
C VAL A 36 -10.72 11.78 -1.39
N ILE A 37 -9.87 11.98 -0.37
CA ILE A 37 -8.61 11.24 -0.24
C ILE A 37 -8.87 9.75 -0.03
N ARG A 38 -9.88 9.40 0.78
CA ARG A 38 -10.27 8.02 1.06
C ARG A 38 -10.81 7.31 -0.19
N GLU A 39 -11.68 7.96 -0.95
CA GLU A 39 -12.21 7.44 -2.21
C GLU A 39 -11.11 7.33 -3.29
N GLY A 40 -10.18 8.29 -3.34
CA GLY A 40 -9.02 8.23 -4.22
C GLY A 40 -8.00 7.15 -3.82
N SER A 41 -7.89 6.81 -2.54
CA SER A 41 -6.90 5.84 -2.02
C SER A 41 -7.18 4.39 -2.44
N ASP A 42 -8.42 4.05 -2.80
CA ASP A 42 -8.85 2.65 -3.05
C ASP A 42 -9.42 2.40 -4.46
N SER A 43 -9.22 3.35 -5.39
CA SER A 43 -9.72 3.20 -6.75
C SER A 43 -9.19 1.92 -7.40
N LEU A 44 -10.07 1.23 -8.12
CA LEU A 44 -9.73 -0.02 -8.82
C LEU A 44 -8.50 0.19 -9.73
N ASP A 45 -8.42 1.34 -10.40
CA ASP A 45 -7.30 1.69 -11.29
C ASP A 45 -5.96 1.74 -10.57
N ARG A 46 -5.89 2.29 -9.35
CA ARG A 46 -4.65 2.33 -8.55
C ARG A 46 -4.26 0.92 -8.08
N ARG A 47 -5.24 0.09 -7.71
CA ARG A 47 -5.00 -1.31 -7.33
C ARG A 47 -4.49 -2.13 -8.53
N LEU A 48 -5.08 -1.94 -9.71
CA LEU A 48 -4.63 -2.57 -10.96
C LEU A 48 -3.23 -2.10 -11.37
N ALA A 49 -2.95 -0.79 -11.30
CA ALA A 49 -1.63 -0.25 -11.60
C ALA A 49 -0.55 -0.83 -10.67
N ARG A 50 -0.85 -0.94 -9.36
CA ARG A 50 0.03 -1.57 -8.37
C ARG A 50 0.26 -3.05 -8.67
N ALA A 51 -0.81 -3.80 -8.95
CA ALA A 51 -0.70 -5.21 -9.31
C ALA A 51 0.15 -5.40 -10.59
N GLY A 52 0.01 -4.51 -11.58
CA GLY A 52 0.80 -4.52 -12.79
C GLY A 52 2.29 -4.25 -12.55
N LEU A 53 2.63 -3.35 -11.62
CA LEU A 53 4.02 -3.10 -11.21
C LEU A 53 4.65 -4.33 -10.53
N VAL A 54 3.97 -4.88 -9.52
CA VAL A 54 4.42 -6.09 -8.82
C VAL A 54 4.62 -7.25 -9.79
N ARG A 55 3.73 -7.40 -10.79
CA ARG A 55 3.87 -8.44 -11.80
C ARG A 55 5.10 -8.25 -12.69
N ARG A 56 5.45 -7.01 -13.05
CA ARG A 56 6.65 -6.74 -13.87
C ARG A 56 7.92 -7.04 -13.10
N GLU A 57 8.00 -6.55 -11.87
CA GLU A 57 9.10 -6.83 -10.96
C GLU A 57 9.26 -8.34 -10.72
N TRP A 58 8.16 -9.04 -10.46
CA TRP A 58 8.17 -10.49 -10.34
C TRP A 58 8.71 -11.18 -11.60
N ARG A 59 8.28 -10.75 -12.79
CA ARG A 59 8.73 -11.33 -14.06
C ARG A 59 10.23 -11.21 -14.27
N GLU A 60 10.81 -10.06 -13.91
CA GLU A 60 12.26 -9.84 -13.98
C GLU A 60 13.00 -10.80 -13.04
N THR A 61 12.46 -11.05 -11.85
CA THR A 61 13.06 -12.03 -10.91
C THR A 61 12.83 -13.49 -11.30
N GLU A 62 11.70 -13.81 -11.95
CA GLU A 62 11.29 -15.18 -12.29
C GLU A 62 12.30 -15.89 -13.20
N GLU A 63 12.99 -15.15 -14.07
CA GLU A 63 14.03 -15.68 -14.96
C GLU A 63 15.26 -16.21 -14.20
N SER A 64 15.54 -15.65 -13.03
CA SER A 64 16.67 -16.05 -12.17
C SER A 64 16.34 -17.13 -11.15
N LEU A 65 15.04 -17.43 -10.94
CA LEU A 65 14.62 -18.46 -9.98
C LEU A 65 15.26 -19.84 -10.24
N PRO A 66 15.42 -20.32 -11.49
CA PRO A 66 16.01 -21.63 -11.74
C PRO A 66 17.46 -21.76 -11.23
N SER A 67 18.29 -20.73 -11.41
CA SER A 67 19.67 -20.75 -10.91
C SER A 67 19.70 -20.65 -9.39
N LEU A 68 18.90 -19.76 -8.79
CA LEU A 68 18.79 -19.63 -7.34
C LEU A 68 18.32 -20.92 -6.66
N ILE A 69 17.34 -21.63 -7.25
CA ILE A 69 16.86 -22.92 -6.74
C ILE A 69 17.98 -23.97 -6.79
N THR A 70 18.74 -24.00 -7.89
CA THR A 70 19.85 -24.97 -8.05
C THR A 70 20.97 -24.67 -7.06
N GLU A 71 21.36 -23.40 -6.93
CA GLU A 71 22.37 -22.93 -5.98
C GLU A 71 21.95 -23.20 -4.53
N ALA A 72 20.72 -22.88 -4.14
CA ALA A 72 20.22 -23.18 -2.81
C ALA A 72 20.26 -24.69 -2.53
N ARG A 73 19.93 -25.52 -3.52
CA ARG A 73 20.00 -26.97 -3.37
C ARG A 73 21.44 -27.46 -3.22
N ASP A 74 22.37 -26.91 -4.00
CA ASP A 74 23.81 -27.25 -3.94
C ASP A 74 24.42 -26.81 -2.59
N ASN A 75 23.90 -25.76 -1.98
CA ASN A 75 24.24 -25.31 -0.61
C ASN A 75 23.53 -26.11 0.51
N GLY A 76 22.80 -27.18 0.17
CA GLY A 76 22.20 -28.10 1.14
C GLY A 76 20.82 -27.69 1.67
N HIS A 77 20.20 -26.64 1.14
CA HIS A 77 18.83 -26.30 1.53
C HIS A 77 17.84 -27.41 1.11
N SER A 78 16.82 -27.62 1.94
CA SER A 78 15.74 -28.57 1.67
C SER A 78 14.73 -27.99 0.67
N VAL A 79 14.00 -28.87 -0.03
CA VAL A 79 13.05 -28.46 -1.07
C VAL A 79 11.87 -27.67 -0.48
N ASP A 80 11.36 -28.10 0.67
CA ASP A 80 10.31 -27.42 1.43
C ASP A 80 10.77 -26.03 1.88
N GLY A 81 12.01 -25.90 2.36
CA GLY A 81 12.58 -24.62 2.78
C GLY A 81 12.76 -23.63 1.63
N ILE A 82 13.21 -24.11 0.47
CA ILE A 82 13.31 -23.30 -0.76
C ILE A 82 11.91 -22.85 -1.21
N ALA A 83 10.94 -23.77 -1.26
CA ALA A 83 9.58 -23.49 -1.68
C ALA A 83 8.91 -22.43 -0.78
N TYR A 84 9.03 -22.60 0.54
CA TYR A 84 8.52 -21.66 1.53
C TYR A 84 9.14 -20.27 1.36
N THR A 85 10.47 -20.19 1.25
CA THR A 85 11.19 -18.91 1.15
C THR A 85 10.83 -18.14 -0.12
N LEU A 86 10.68 -18.84 -1.24
CA LEU A 86 10.34 -18.24 -2.54
C LEU A 86 8.84 -18.03 -2.75
N GLY A 87 7.99 -18.50 -1.83
CA GLY A 87 6.53 -18.45 -1.99
C GLY A 87 6.01 -19.29 -3.16
N VAL A 88 6.70 -20.38 -3.51
CA VAL A 88 6.33 -21.29 -4.60
C VAL A 88 5.96 -22.67 -4.06
N THR A 89 5.47 -23.56 -4.91
CA THR A 89 5.17 -24.95 -4.51
C THR A 89 6.43 -25.83 -4.56
N GLU A 90 6.50 -26.86 -3.71
CA GLU A 90 7.58 -27.86 -3.79
C GLU A 90 7.63 -28.55 -5.16
N SER A 91 6.47 -28.81 -5.76
CA SER A 91 6.39 -29.39 -7.11
C SER A 91 7.10 -28.51 -8.16
N TYR A 92 7.03 -27.18 -8.03
CA TYR A 92 7.75 -26.26 -8.90
C TYR A 92 9.26 -26.42 -8.72
N VAL A 93 9.73 -26.46 -7.47
CA VAL A 93 11.15 -26.64 -7.13
C VAL A 93 11.69 -27.97 -7.67
N TYR A 94 10.99 -29.09 -7.44
CA TYR A 94 11.37 -30.40 -7.99
C TYR A 94 11.47 -30.40 -9.51
N ARG A 95 10.54 -29.72 -10.20
CA ARG A 95 10.54 -29.61 -11.66
C ARG A 95 11.77 -28.88 -12.18
N ILE A 96 12.16 -27.78 -11.53
CA ILE A 96 13.38 -27.04 -11.87
C ILE A 96 14.62 -27.91 -11.67
N LEU A 97 14.78 -28.51 -10.49
CA LEU A 97 15.95 -29.34 -10.17
C LEU A 97 16.12 -30.52 -11.14
N ARG A 98 15.01 -31.12 -11.57
CA ARG A 98 15.03 -32.19 -12.59
C ARG A 98 15.54 -31.66 -13.94
N LYS A 99 15.04 -30.51 -14.40
CA LYS A 99 15.48 -29.90 -15.67
C LYS A 99 16.96 -29.54 -15.63
N SER A 100 17.44 -28.96 -14.52
CA SER A 100 18.85 -28.59 -14.35
C SER A 100 19.78 -29.81 -14.39
N ARG A 101 19.38 -30.95 -13.82
CA ARG A 101 20.16 -32.20 -13.91
C ARG A 101 20.23 -32.73 -15.35
N SER A 102 19.10 -32.81 -16.05
CA SER A 102 19.07 -33.27 -17.44
C SER A 102 19.88 -32.38 -18.40
N ALA A 103 20.09 -31.11 -18.06
CA ALA A 103 20.95 -30.20 -18.81
C ALA A 103 22.45 -30.33 -18.47
N LYS A 104 22.81 -30.84 -17.28
CA LYS A 104 24.21 -31.12 -16.90
C LYS A 104 24.73 -32.44 -17.49
N ASP A 105 23.83 -33.35 -17.86
CA ASP A 105 24.15 -34.67 -18.41
C ASP A 105 24.27 -34.70 -19.95
N GLN A 106 24.15 -33.54 -20.63
CA GLN A 106 24.35 -33.35 -22.08
C GLN A 106 25.63 -32.58 -22.35
#